data_AF-A0A6H2DRS4-F1
#
_entry.id   AF-A0A6H2DRS4-F1
#
_cell.length_a   1.000
_cell.length_b   1.000
_cell.length_c   1.000
_cell.angle_alpha   90.00
_cell.angle_beta   90.00
_cell.angle_gamma   90.00
#
_symmetry.space_group_name_H-M   'P 1'
#
loop_
_entity.id
_entity.type
_entity.pdbx_description
1 polymer ?
#
loop_
_entity_poly.entity_id
_entity_poly.type
_entity_poly.pdbx_seq_one_letter_code
_entity_poly.pdbx_strand_id
1 'polypeptide(L)'
;MNTKRRNKIISKTYYQHKEIFTICAKNVIRLFNNVPLNLDDLINYSLFYLPQIVEDYDKKFNHCYEKYLFYKVKYLMINYCKKFTTKSHQVLNLALNYTFEEIEIEDPNSTIFLNNFNYQEEPKEWLQTKFQIKDDLELSVLVYYFFEGFKTKQISLKTNMSSFKINNILKKFEKKIQAYVL
;
A
#
# COMPACT_ATOMS: atom_id res chain seq x y z
N MET A 1 14.49 -28.75 4.41
CA MET A 1 13.20 -29.06 5.10
C MET A 1 12.56 -30.25 4.39
N ASN A 2 12.07 -31.27 5.11
CA ASN A 2 11.46 -32.46 4.49
C ASN A 2 10.20 -32.05 3.69
N THR A 3 10.09 -32.41 2.42
CA THR A 3 9.06 -31.89 1.47
C THR A 3 7.63 -32.07 1.98
N LYS A 4 7.33 -33.19 2.65
CA LYS A 4 6.03 -33.43 3.29
C LYS A 4 5.71 -32.43 4.42
N ARG A 5 6.72 -32.09 5.25
CA ARG A 5 6.56 -31.13 6.35
C ARG A 5 6.38 -29.71 5.82
N ARG A 6 7.07 -29.36 4.74
CA ARG A 6 6.95 -28.08 4.01
C ARG A 6 5.53 -27.87 3.49
N ASN A 7 5.00 -28.84 2.75
CA ASN A 7 3.65 -28.75 2.18
C ASN A 7 2.58 -28.64 3.28
N LYS A 8 2.76 -29.38 4.39
CA LYS A 8 1.83 -29.29 5.54
C LYS A 8 1.78 -27.90 6.17
N ILE A 9 2.92 -27.22 6.29
CA ILE A 9 2.98 -25.85 6.82
C ILE A 9 2.28 -24.89 5.87
N ILE A 10 2.58 -24.96 4.57
CA ILE A 10 1.98 -24.10 3.54
C ILE A 10 0.46 -24.25 3.52
N SER A 11 -0.05 -25.48 3.49
CA SER A 11 -1.49 -25.74 3.52
C SER A 11 -2.12 -25.23 4.82
N LYS A 12 -1.47 -25.45 5.96
CA LYS A 12 -1.95 -24.95 7.26
C LYS A 12 -2.03 -23.42 7.27
N THR A 13 -1.00 -22.72 6.79
CA THR A 13 -1.00 -21.26 6.66
C THR A 13 -2.18 -20.78 5.82
N TYR A 14 -2.44 -21.41 4.67
CA TYR A 14 -3.57 -21.00 3.83
C TYR A 14 -4.92 -21.18 4.55
N TYR A 15 -5.19 -22.34 5.13
CA TYR A 15 -6.48 -22.58 5.80
C TYR A 15 -6.69 -21.69 7.01
N GLN A 16 -5.63 -21.40 7.78
CA GLN A 16 -5.72 -20.53 8.96
C GLN A 16 -5.92 -19.05 8.59
N HIS A 17 -5.39 -18.61 7.46
CA HIS A 17 -5.37 -17.20 7.07
C HIS A 17 -6.11 -16.92 5.76
N LYS A 18 -7.01 -17.82 5.33
CA LYS A 18 -7.82 -17.70 4.10
C LYS A 18 -8.46 -16.30 3.96
N GLU A 19 -8.98 -15.77 5.05
CA GLU A 19 -9.67 -14.48 5.06
C GLU A 19 -8.74 -13.32 4.67
N ILE A 20 -7.46 -13.39 5.02
CA ILE A 20 -6.46 -12.39 4.63
C ILE A 20 -6.37 -12.29 3.11
N PHE A 21 -6.33 -13.44 2.41
CA PHE A 21 -6.27 -13.47 0.94
C PHE A 21 -7.53 -12.85 0.33
N THR A 22 -8.71 -13.19 0.85
CA THR A 22 -9.99 -12.65 0.37
C THR A 22 -10.09 -11.13 0.61
N ILE A 23 -9.70 -10.65 1.79
CA ILE A 23 -9.70 -9.22 2.13
C ILE A 23 -8.71 -8.46 1.24
N CYS A 24 -7.50 -8.99 1.05
CA CYS A 24 -6.52 -8.42 0.15
C CYS A 24 -7.05 -8.33 -1.28
N ALA A 25 -7.64 -9.40 -1.81
CA ALA A 25 -8.20 -9.42 -3.16
C ALA A 25 -9.32 -8.38 -3.33
N LYS A 26 -10.26 -8.29 -2.38
CA LYS A 26 -11.32 -7.26 -2.39
C LYS A 26 -10.75 -5.85 -2.39
N ASN A 27 -9.76 -5.59 -1.54
CA ASN A 27 -9.09 -4.30 -1.48
C ASN A 27 -8.39 -3.95 -2.79
N VAL A 28 -7.70 -4.91 -3.41
CA VAL A 28 -6.97 -4.68 -4.66
C VAL A 28 -7.91 -4.52 -5.85
N ILE A 29 -8.98 -5.30 -5.96
CA ILE A 29 -9.98 -5.09 -7.02
C ILE A 29 -10.65 -3.73 -6.90
N ARG A 30 -10.93 -3.25 -5.68
CA ARG A 30 -11.45 -1.89 -5.52
C ARG A 30 -10.48 -0.83 -6.03
N LEU A 31 -9.18 -1.01 -5.79
CA LEU A 31 -8.12 -0.11 -6.28
C LEU A 31 -7.90 -0.21 -7.81
N PHE A 32 -8.16 -1.38 -8.39
CA PHE A 32 -8.01 -1.69 -9.81
C PHE A 32 -9.34 -2.18 -10.38
N ASN A 33 -10.42 -1.45 -10.12
CA ASN A 33 -11.81 -1.79 -10.49
C ASN A 33 -12.04 -1.96 -12.01
N ASN A 34 -11.04 -1.52 -12.75
CA ASN A 34 -10.99 -1.35 -14.18
C ASN A 34 -10.17 -2.44 -14.89
N VAL A 35 -9.44 -3.25 -14.12
CA VAL A 35 -8.69 -4.38 -14.64
C VAL A 35 -9.66 -5.57 -14.71
N PRO A 36 -9.74 -6.31 -15.82
CA PRO A 36 -10.65 -7.43 -15.99
C PRO A 36 -10.16 -8.68 -15.24
N LEU A 37 -9.93 -8.55 -13.94
CA LEU A 37 -9.51 -9.62 -13.03
C LEU A 37 -10.59 -9.81 -11.97
N ASN A 38 -10.91 -11.07 -11.69
CA ASN A 38 -11.81 -11.47 -10.63
C ASN A 38 -11.05 -11.71 -9.32
N LEU A 39 -11.79 -11.84 -8.22
CA LEU A 39 -11.21 -12.13 -6.89
C LEU A 39 -10.36 -13.39 -6.92
N ASP A 40 -10.85 -14.41 -7.61
CA ASP A 40 -10.20 -15.72 -7.71
C ASP A 40 -8.88 -15.63 -8.47
N ASP A 41 -8.75 -14.75 -9.47
CA ASP A 41 -7.49 -14.57 -10.21
C ASP A 41 -6.39 -14.04 -9.29
N LEU A 42 -6.73 -13.05 -8.44
CA LEU A 42 -5.80 -12.48 -7.47
C LEU A 42 -5.44 -13.50 -6.38
N ILE A 43 -6.43 -14.23 -5.87
CA ILE A 43 -6.20 -15.25 -4.85
C ILE A 43 -5.30 -16.35 -5.42
N ASN A 44 -5.63 -16.92 -6.58
CA ASN A 44 -4.83 -17.96 -7.23
C ASN A 44 -3.39 -17.49 -7.51
N TYR A 45 -3.23 -16.26 -8.01
CA TYR A 45 -1.90 -15.68 -8.21
C TYR A 45 -1.11 -15.61 -6.89
N SER A 46 -1.73 -15.14 -5.81
CA SER A 46 -1.06 -15.09 -4.51
C SER A 46 -0.75 -16.46 -3.90
N LEU A 47 -1.61 -17.47 -4.13
CA LEU A 47 -1.40 -18.84 -3.66
C LEU A 47 -0.23 -19.52 -4.37
N PHE A 48 -0.01 -19.20 -5.65
CA PHE A 48 1.18 -19.66 -6.38
C PHE A 48 2.48 -19.23 -5.69
N TYR A 49 2.52 -18.02 -5.09
CA TYR A 49 3.68 -17.51 -4.36
C TYR A 49 3.69 -17.84 -2.85
N LEU A 50 2.63 -18.45 -2.32
CA LEU A 50 2.53 -18.75 -0.89
C LEU A 50 3.72 -19.54 -0.32
N PRO A 51 4.27 -20.58 -1.01
CA PRO A 51 5.45 -21.29 -0.51
C PRO A 51 6.63 -20.35 -0.23
N GLN A 52 6.88 -19.42 -1.14
CA GLN A 52 7.96 -18.44 -1.02
C GLN A 52 7.69 -17.44 0.10
N ILE A 53 6.45 -16.94 0.22
CA ILE A 53 6.04 -16.01 1.30
C ILE A 53 6.27 -16.65 2.68
N VAL A 54 5.95 -17.94 2.83
CA VAL A 54 6.16 -18.64 4.10
C VAL A 54 7.65 -18.79 4.43
N GLU A 55 8.48 -19.03 3.42
CA GLU A 55 9.93 -19.23 3.58
C GLU A 55 10.69 -17.93 3.83
N ASP A 56 10.26 -16.84 3.21
CA ASP A 56 10.86 -15.51 3.36
C ASP A 56 10.52 -14.84 4.70
N TYR A 57 9.66 -15.43 5.52
CA TYR A 57 9.31 -14.87 6.82
C TYR A 57 10.43 -15.09 7.84
N ASP A 58 11.14 -14.01 8.16
CA ASP A 58 12.13 -14.00 9.24
C ASP A 58 11.51 -13.49 10.55
N LYS A 59 11.44 -14.39 11.54
CA LYS A 59 10.92 -14.13 12.88
C LYS A 59 11.71 -13.08 13.65
N LYS A 60 12.94 -12.76 13.23
CA LYS A 60 13.80 -11.79 13.90
C LYS A 60 13.29 -10.35 13.79
N PHE A 61 12.44 -10.05 12.80
CA PHE A 61 11.91 -8.70 12.56
C PHE A 61 10.80 -8.26 13.54
N ASN A 62 10.48 -9.05 14.57
CA ASN A 62 9.52 -8.71 15.64
C ASN A 62 8.13 -8.27 15.14
N HIS A 63 7.74 -8.64 13.91
CA HIS A 63 6.44 -8.34 13.34
C HIS A 63 5.52 -9.56 13.40
N CYS A 64 4.25 -9.29 13.77
CA CYS A 64 3.17 -10.27 13.74
C CYS A 64 3.05 -10.93 12.35
N TYR A 65 2.93 -12.26 12.32
CA TYR A 65 2.97 -13.05 11.08
C TYR A 65 1.81 -12.70 10.14
N GLU A 66 0.63 -12.47 10.70
CA GLU A 66 -0.59 -12.06 10.01
C GLU A 66 -0.39 -10.71 9.30
N LYS A 67 0.29 -9.78 9.98
CA LYS A 67 0.61 -8.46 9.41
C LYS A 67 1.58 -8.60 8.23
N TYR A 68 2.64 -9.38 8.39
CA TYR A 68 3.57 -9.70 7.31
C TYR A 68 2.85 -10.32 6.11
N LEU A 69 2.01 -11.33 6.37
CA LEU A 69 1.28 -12.06 5.35
C LEU A 69 0.33 -11.13 4.58
N PHE A 70 -0.44 -10.30 5.28
CA PHE A 70 -1.34 -9.32 4.67
C PHE A 70 -0.61 -8.38 3.70
N TYR A 71 0.49 -7.74 4.14
CA TYR A 71 1.20 -6.79 3.28
C TYR A 71 1.87 -7.48 2.09
N LYS A 72 2.50 -8.65 2.31
CA LYS A 72 3.18 -9.38 1.23
C LYS A 72 2.21 -9.85 0.16
N VAL A 73 1.06 -10.41 0.57
CA VAL A 73 -0.01 -10.86 -0.33
C VAL A 73 -0.65 -9.68 -1.07
N LYS A 74 -1.00 -8.61 -0.36
CA LYS A 74 -1.56 -7.38 -0.96
C LYS A 74 -0.61 -6.81 -2.01
N TYR A 75 0.68 -6.71 -1.70
CA TYR A 75 1.68 -6.17 -2.62
C TYR A 75 1.84 -7.04 -3.88
N LEU A 76 1.83 -8.37 -3.74
CA LEU A 76 1.85 -9.30 -4.87
C LEU A 76 0.67 -9.09 -5.82
N MET A 77 -0.54 -8.99 -5.26
CA MET A 77 -1.76 -8.76 -6.04
C MET A 77 -1.74 -7.39 -6.75
N ILE A 78 -1.30 -6.33 -6.07
CA ILE A 78 -1.12 -5.00 -6.67
C ILE A 78 -0.15 -5.07 -7.85
N ASN A 79 1.00 -5.73 -7.69
CA ASN A 79 1.97 -5.87 -8.77
C ASN A 79 1.44 -6.69 -9.94
N TYR A 80 0.57 -7.66 -9.68
CA TYR A 80 -0.12 -8.38 -10.74
C TYR A 80 -1.06 -7.47 -11.52
N CYS A 81 -1.94 -6.72 -10.84
CA CYS A 81 -2.83 -5.75 -11.48
C CYS A 81 -2.07 -4.67 -12.27
N LYS A 82 -0.95 -4.17 -11.74
CA LYS A 82 -0.12 -3.15 -12.40
C LYS A 82 0.41 -3.61 -13.77
N LYS A 83 0.60 -4.91 -14.01
CA LYS A 83 1.03 -5.40 -15.34
C LYS A 83 0.01 -5.02 -16.42
N PHE A 84 -1.28 -5.03 -16.08
CA PHE A 84 -2.39 -4.69 -16.98
C PHE A 84 -2.61 -3.19 -17.14
N THR A 85 -2.00 -2.34 -16.29
CA THR A 85 -2.12 -0.87 -16.40
C THR A 85 -1.01 -0.23 -17.22
N THR A 86 0.04 -0.98 -17.61
CA THR A 86 1.15 -0.46 -18.42
C THR A 86 0.79 -0.28 -19.90
N LYS A 87 1.56 0.54 -20.63
CA LYS A 87 1.29 1.04 -22.00
C LYS A 87 0.89 -0.02 -23.04
N SER A 88 1.19 -1.31 -22.83
CA SER A 88 0.78 -2.41 -23.73
C SER A 88 -0.72 -2.70 -23.74
N HIS A 89 -1.50 -2.19 -22.77
CA HIS A 89 -2.93 -2.46 -22.62
C HIS A 89 -3.79 -1.17 -22.64
N GLN A 90 -3.31 -0.11 -23.31
CA GLN A 90 -3.94 1.22 -23.39
C GLN A 90 -5.43 1.20 -23.79
N VAL A 91 -5.86 0.23 -24.59
CA VAL A 91 -7.26 0.09 -25.02
C VAL A 91 -8.20 -0.14 -23.84
N LEU A 92 -7.78 -0.89 -22.82
CA LEU A 92 -8.55 -1.09 -21.59
C LEU A 92 -8.61 0.20 -20.75
N ASN A 93 -7.51 0.97 -20.70
CA ASN A 93 -7.44 2.24 -19.98
C ASN A 93 -8.31 3.36 -20.58
N LEU A 94 -8.62 3.30 -21.89
CA LEU A 94 -9.43 4.31 -22.59
C LEU A 94 -10.94 4.13 -22.40
N ALA A 95 -11.41 2.95 -22.03
CA ALA A 95 -12.83 2.68 -21.75
C ALA A 95 -13.33 3.26 -20.41
N LEU A 96 -12.47 3.99 -19.68
CA LEU A 96 -12.61 4.26 -18.24
C LEU A 96 -12.52 5.74 -17.87
N ASN A 97 -12.78 6.63 -18.83
CA ASN A 97 -13.29 7.92 -18.44
C ASN A 97 -14.72 7.67 -17.94
N TYR A 98 -14.97 7.78 -16.63
CA TYR A 98 -15.99 8.66 -16.03
C TYR A 98 -16.01 8.50 -14.50
N THR A 99 -16.01 9.67 -13.84
CA THR A 99 -16.30 9.97 -12.43
C THR A 99 -15.44 9.31 -11.35
N PHE A 100 -14.50 10.09 -10.82
CA PHE A 100 -13.97 9.98 -9.46
C PHE A 100 -15.12 10.14 -8.45
N GLU A 101 -15.90 9.09 -8.20
CA GLU A 101 -16.63 8.95 -6.96
C GLU A 101 -15.71 8.26 -5.97
N GLU A 102 -15.18 9.04 -5.03
CA GLU A 102 -14.38 8.55 -3.90
C GLU A 102 -15.26 7.62 -3.05
N ILE A 103 -15.19 6.32 -3.31
CA ILE A 103 -15.83 5.31 -2.45
C ILE A 103 -15.11 5.34 -1.10
N GLU A 104 -15.83 5.76 -0.05
CA GLU A 104 -15.42 5.69 1.35
C GLU A 104 -15.10 4.24 1.73
N ILE A 105 -13.85 3.97 2.11
CA ILE A 105 -13.46 2.72 2.74
C ILE A 105 -13.00 3.09 4.14
N GLU A 106 -13.88 2.89 5.13
CA GLU A 106 -13.46 2.82 6.52
C GLU A 106 -12.52 1.62 6.67
N ASP A 107 -11.27 1.88 7.06
CA ASP A 107 -10.31 0.85 7.43
C ASP A 107 -10.73 0.27 8.79
N PRO A 108 -11.14 -1.02 8.87
CA PRO A 108 -11.49 -1.66 10.14
C PRO A 108 -10.29 -1.76 11.11
N ASN A 109 -9.09 -1.38 10.69
CA ASN A 109 -7.87 -1.34 11.48
C ASN A 109 -7.27 0.07 11.63
N SER A 110 -8.03 1.14 11.39
CA SER A 110 -7.56 2.52 11.59
C SER A 110 -6.98 2.77 13.01
N THR A 111 -7.40 1.99 14.01
CA THR A 111 -6.87 1.99 15.38
C THR A 111 -5.55 1.22 15.55
N ILE A 112 -5.21 0.27 14.68
CA ILE A 112 -3.97 -0.52 14.75
C ILE A 112 -2.76 0.29 14.25
N PHE A 113 -2.98 1.25 13.36
CA PHE A 113 -1.92 2.14 12.87
C PHE A 113 -1.42 3.13 13.91
N LEU A 114 -2.22 3.45 14.93
CA LEU A 114 -1.85 4.45 15.95
C LEU A 114 -0.85 3.92 16.99
N ASN A 115 -0.77 2.61 17.22
CA ASN A 115 -0.13 2.08 18.43
C ASN A 115 1.22 1.38 18.24
N ASN A 116 1.81 1.32 17.03
CA ASN A 116 2.99 0.47 16.79
C ASN A 116 4.12 1.07 15.95
N PHE A 117 4.16 2.38 15.75
CA PHE A 117 5.40 3.03 15.32
C PHE A 117 5.96 3.81 16.48
N ASN A 118 6.95 3.21 17.16
CA ASN A 118 7.84 3.90 18.07
C ASN A 118 8.80 4.76 17.22
N TYR A 119 8.28 5.78 16.53
CA TYR A 119 9.11 6.83 15.96
C TYR A 119 9.65 7.63 17.15
N GLN A 120 10.93 7.46 17.46
CA GLN A 120 11.61 8.30 18.46
C GLN A 120 11.84 9.73 17.95
N GLU A 121 11.50 10.04 16.69
CA GLU A 121 11.63 11.36 16.06
C GLU A 121 10.25 11.82 15.59
N GLU A 122 9.92 13.10 15.78
CA GLU A 122 8.67 13.64 15.23
C GLU A 122 8.67 13.51 13.70
N PRO A 123 7.53 13.17 13.05
CA PRO A 123 7.44 13.02 11.59
C PRO A 123 8.05 14.18 10.79
N LYS A 124 7.92 15.40 11.34
CA LYS A 124 8.49 16.62 10.77
C LYS A 124 10.02 16.61 10.80
N GLU A 125 10.62 16.27 11.94
CA GLU A 125 12.08 16.18 12.12
C GLU A 125 12.69 15.10 11.24
N TRP A 126 12.01 13.95 11.12
CA TRP A 126 12.45 12.87 10.25
C TRP A 126 12.48 13.30 8.77
N LEU A 127 11.41 13.92 8.27
CA LEU A 127 11.34 14.45 6.90
C LEU A 127 12.41 15.51 6.65
N GLN A 128 12.60 16.42 7.60
CA GLN A 128 13.57 17.51 7.53
C GLN A 128 15.00 16.97 7.47
N THR A 129 15.33 16.01 8.32
CA THR A 129 16.69 15.44 8.42
C THR A 129 17.01 14.55 7.23
N LYS A 130 16.08 13.68 6.81
CA LYS A 130 16.32 12.70 5.74
C LYS A 130 16.27 13.31 4.34
N PHE A 131 15.36 14.23 4.10
CA PHE A 131 15.14 14.80 2.75
C PHE A 131 15.56 16.27 2.64
N GLN A 132 16.20 16.82 3.68
CA GLN A 132 16.74 18.18 3.72
C GLN A 132 15.69 19.25 3.32
N ILE A 133 14.44 19.04 3.73
CA ILE A 133 13.33 19.92 3.41
C ILE A 133 13.39 21.12 4.35
N LYS A 134 13.60 22.32 3.79
CA LYS A 134 13.73 23.56 4.57
C LYS A 134 12.43 24.35 4.66
N ASP A 135 11.48 24.10 3.76
CA ASP A 135 10.21 24.81 3.73
C ASP A 135 9.23 24.18 4.73
N ASP A 136 8.87 24.93 5.77
CA ASP A 136 7.93 24.51 6.81
C ASP A 136 6.52 24.22 6.27
N LEU A 137 6.08 24.93 5.23
CA LEU A 137 4.79 24.66 4.58
C LEU A 137 4.86 23.37 3.78
N GLU A 138 5.98 23.12 3.08
CA GLU A 138 6.22 21.86 2.38
C GLU A 138 6.21 20.69 3.38
N LEU A 139 6.94 20.82 4.49
CA LEU A 139 6.95 19.85 5.58
C LEU A 139 5.54 19.59 6.13
N SER A 140 4.77 20.64 6.40
CA SER A 140 3.42 20.50 6.95
C SER A 140 2.49 19.75 5.99
N VAL A 141 2.55 20.08 4.70
CA VAL A 141 1.81 19.35 3.66
C VAL A 141 2.18 17.87 3.63
N LEU A 142 3.47 17.54 3.75
CA LEU A 142 3.96 16.16 3.73
C LEU A 142 3.57 15.38 4.98
N VAL A 143 3.66 16.00 6.17
CA VAL A 143 3.18 15.40 7.42
C VAL A 143 1.68 15.10 7.32
N TYR A 144 0.89 16.09 6.91
CA TYR A 144 -0.55 15.93 6.75
C TYR A 144 -0.93 14.83 5.77
N TYR A 145 -0.20 14.71 4.66
CA TYR A 145 -0.51 13.74 3.63
C TYR A 145 -0.07 12.32 4.01
N PHE A 146 1.17 12.14 4.49
CA PHE A 146 1.76 10.81 4.69
C PHE A 146 1.54 10.23 6.08
N PHE A 147 1.40 11.06 7.11
CA PHE A 147 1.32 10.62 8.50
C PHE A 147 -0.08 10.80 9.08
N GLU A 148 -0.76 11.91 8.77
CA GLU A 148 -2.14 12.17 9.26
C GLU A 148 -3.24 11.71 8.28
N GLY A 149 -2.87 11.36 7.03
CA GLY A 149 -3.80 10.80 6.05
C GLY A 149 -4.81 11.80 5.48
N PHE A 150 -4.55 13.11 5.56
CA PHE A 150 -5.45 14.12 5.02
C PHE A 150 -5.45 14.17 3.49
N LYS A 151 -6.65 14.33 2.92
CA LYS A 151 -6.86 14.58 1.49
C LYS A 151 -6.39 16.00 1.13
N THR A 152 -6.03 16.21 -0.13
CA THR A 152 -5.53 17.50 -0.63
C THR A 152 -6.47 18.68 -0.36
N LYS A 153 -7.79 18.47 -0.39
CA LYS A 153 -8.80 19.47 0.01
C LYS A 153 -8.72 19.83 1.50
N GLN A 154 -8.53 18.85 2.38
CA GLN A 154 -8.40 19.08 3.83
C GLN A 154 -7.09 19.78 4.15
N ILE A 155 -6.00 19.40 3.48
CA ILE A 155 -4.70 20.07 3.58
C ILE A 155 -4.81 21.51 3.10
N SER A 156 -5.54 21.75 2.00
CA SER A 156 -5.78 23.09 1.44
C SER A 156 -6.40 24.04 2.47
N LEU A 157 -7.39 23.57 3.22
CA LEU A 157 -8.03 24.34 4.30
C LEU A 157 -7.08 24.61 5.47
N LYS A 158 -6.24 23.62 5.85
CA LYS A 158 -5.30 23.75 6.99
C LYS A 158 -4.09 24.62 6.68
N THR A 159 -3.58 24.57 5.46
CA THR A 159 -2.34 25.25 5.05
C THR A 159 -2.60 26.55 4.30
N ASN A 160 -3.86 26.86 3.99
CA ASN A 160 -4.26 27.98 3.13
C ASN A 160 -3.56 27.96 1.76
N MET A 161 -3.31 26.76 1.23
CA MET A 161 -2.67 26.53 -0.07
C MET A 161 -3.68 25.97 -1.07
N SER A 162 -3.55 26.31 -2.35
CA SER A 162 -4.39 25.68 -3.37
C SER A 162 -4.07 24.18 -3.51
N SER A 163 -5.10 23.38 -3.80
CA SER A 163 -4.93 21.93 -4.04
C SER A 163 -3.93 21.64 -5.17
N PHE A 164 -3.82 22.53 -6.17
CA PHE A 164 -2.82 22.44 -7.23
C PHE A 164 -1.38 22.57 -6.69
N LYS A 165 -1.13 23.54 -5.79
CA LYS A 165 0.19 23.74 -5.19
C LYS A 165 0.58 22.56 -4.29
N ILE A 166 -0.38 22.02 -3.54
CA ILE A 166 -0.20 20.80 -2.73
C ILE A 166 0.19 19.61 -3.62
N ASN A 167 -0.55 19.36 -4.70
CA ASN A 167 -0.24 18.29 -5.65
C ASN A 167 1.15 18.42 -6.27
N ASN A 168 1.62 19.64 -6.55
CA ASN A 168 2.96 19.87 -7.05
C ASN A 168 4.05 19.55 -6.02
N ILE A 169 3.81 19.85 -4.73
CA ILE A 169 4.70 19.45 -3.63
C ILE A 169 4.79 17.93 -3.57
N LEU A 170 3.65 17.23 -3.54
CA LEU A 170 3.60 15.78 -3.46
C LEU A 170 4.34 15.12 -4.63
N LYS A 171 4.12 15.59 -5.87
CA LYS A 171 4.82 15.09 -7.06
C LYS A 171 6.33 15.34 -7.02
N LYS A 172 6.77 16.48 -6.51
CA LYS A 172 8.21 16.77 -6.35
C LYS A 172 8.83 15.86 -5.29
N PHE A 173 8.13 15.65 -4.19
CA PHE A 173 8.60 14.80 -3.10
C PHE A 173 8.63 13.32 -3.51
N GLU A 174 7.65 12.84 -4.28
CA GLU A 174 7.64 11.49 -4.83
C GLU A 174 8.91 11.20 -5.65
N LYS A 175 9.37 12.16 -6.47
CA LYS A 175 10.64 12.05 -7.19
C LYS A 175 11.85 11.95 -6.25
N LYS A 176 11.85 12.69 -5.13
CA LYS A 176 12.92 12.59 -4.11
C LYS A 176 12.92 11.23 -3.44
N ILE A 177 11.76 10.68 -3.12
CA ILE A 177 11.65 9.32 -2.56
C ILE A 177 12.17 8.29 -3.57
N GLN A 178 11.75 8.38 -4.84
CA GLN A 178 12.21 7.46 -5.88
C GLN A 178 13.74 7.48 -6.03
N ALA A 179 14.37 8.65 -5.94
CA ALA A 179 15.83 8.79 -5.99
C ALA A 179 16.56 8.35 -4.72
N TYR A 180 15.85 8.24 -3.58
CA TYR A 180 16.43 7.76 -2.31
C TYR A 180 16.34 6.24 -2.18
N VAL A 181 15.33 5.62 -2.80
CA VAL A 181 15.10 4.16 -2.76
C VAL A 181 15.91 3.41 -3.82
N LEU A 182 16.32 4.11 -4.89
CA LEU A 182 17.22 3.60 -5.95
C LEU A 182 18.67 3.95 -5.64
#